data_AF-A0A7C7TM98-F1
#
_entry.id   AF-A0A7C7TM98-F1
#
_cell.length_a   1.000
_cell.length_b   1.000
_cell.length_c   1.000
_cell.angle_alpha   90.00
_cell.angle_beta   90.00
_cell.angle_gamma   90.00
#
_symmetry.space_group_name_H-M   'P 1'
#
loop_
_entity.id
_entity.type
_entity.pdbx_description
1 polymer ?
#
loop_
_entity_poly.entity_id
_entity_poly.type
_entity_poly.pdbx_seq_one_letter_code
_entity_poly.pdbx_strand_id
1 'polypeptide(L)'
;MKIITENHFVVKIFIIGLLGVLSLLLSNFQNAIELPLEITSQYSSTQIQFLILINPLILLSISVLVGNLCFGKVGLEAPILSSKFDLQKIQPLIRDFLKVGVISGIVLGIILILISVVSEKVISSELVNSPLSSSLNIITRLMYGGITEEIFMRFGLMTFLVWIIAKISNSESNWVFLSAILISSLMFALGHLPIVYATVEVVSFGLVTYILIGNSVAGLVYGYLYWKKGLECSMISHMTTHITFVVANFLF
;
A
#
# COMPACT_ATOMS: atom_id res chain seq x y z
N MET A 1 0.29 -0.52 31.89
CA MET A 1 0.49 -1.00 30.51
C MET A 1 -0.74 -1.80 30.09
N LYS A 2 -1.76 -1.14 29.53
CA LYS A 2 -2.93 -1.85 28.97
C LYS A 2 -2.49 -2.41 27.62
N ILE A 3 -2.19 -3.70 27.57
CA ILE A 3 -2.24 -4.43 26.31
C ILE A 3 -3.68 -4.28 25.84
N ILE A 4 -3.92 -3.39 24.88
CA ILE A 4 -5.21 -3.31 24.20
C ILE A 4 -5.26 -4.52 23.27
N THR A 5 -5.42 -5.71 23.85
CA THR A 5 -6.00 -6.87 23.16
C THR A 5 -7.50 -6.65 23.09
N GLU A 6 -7.93 -5.55 22.46
CA GLU A 6 -9.30 -5.52 21.98
C GLU A 6 -9.29 -6.34 20.69
N ASN A 7 -9.64 -7.62 20.81
CA ASN A 7 -9.74 -8.57 19.69
C ASN A 7 -10.47 -7.95 18.48
N HIS A 8 -11.40 -7.02 18.73
CA HIS A 8 -12.11 -6.26 17.73
C HIS A 8 -11.21 -5.40 16.81
N PHE A 9 -10.13 -4.77 17.30
CA PHE A 9 -9.25 -3.95 16.46
C PHE A 9 -8.52 -4.80 15.41
N VAL A 10 -7.88 -5.88 15.85
CA VAL A 10 -7.14 -6.81 14.98
C VAL A 10 -8.07 -7.45 13.96
N VAL A 11 -9.26 -7.86 14.39
CA VAL A 11 -10.29 -8.43 13.52
C VAL A 11 -10.73 -7.41 12.46
N LYS A 12 -10.95 -6.14 12.82
CA LYS A 12 -11.28 -5.09 11.83
C LYS A 12 -10.18 -4.91 10.80
N ILE A 13 -8.92 -4.80 11.22
CA ILE A 13 -7.76 -4.67 10.31
C ILE A 13 -7.70 -5.86 9.37
N PHE A 14 -7.84 -7.08 9.90
CA PHE A 14 -7.82 -8.29 9.06
C PHE A 14 -8.97 -8.32 8.06
N ILE A 15 -10.20 -7.97 8.47
CA ILE A 15 -11.37 -7.97 7.59
C ILE A 15 -11.20 -6.94 6.47
N ILE A 16 -10.83 -5.69 6.77
CA ILE A 16 -10.67 -4.67 5.72
C ILE A 16 -9.52 -5.01 4.76
N GLY A 17 -8.43 -5.59 5.29
CA GLY A 17 -7.33 -6.07 4.47
C GLY A 17 -7.72 -7.25 3.60
N LEU A 18 -8.54 -8.17 4.13
CA LEU A 18 -9.05 -9.33 3.38
C LEU A 18 -9.99 -8.87 2.27
N LEU A 19 -10.85 -7.88 2.50
CA LEU A 19 -11.67 -7.27 1.45
C LEU A 19 -10.81 -6.68 0.34
N GLY A 20 -9.68 -6.05 0.68
CA GLY A 20 -8.71 -5.60 -0.31
C GLY A 20 -8.03 -6.74 -1.06
N VAL A 21 -7.63 -7.83 -0.40
CA VAL A 21 -7.11 -9.03 -1.10
C VAL A 21 -8.17 -9.62 -2.05
N LEU A 22 -9.40 -9.80 -1.58
CA LEU A 22 -10.51 -10.33 -2.40
C LEU A 22 -10.85 -9.41 -3.57
N SER A 23 -10.63 -8.10 -3.45
CA SER A 23 -10.83 -7.16 -4.54
C SER A 23 -9.92 -7.43 -5.76
N LEU A 24 -8.84 -8.19 -5.62
CA LEU A 24 -8.02 -8.63 -6.74
C LEU A 24 -8.80 -9.47 -7.76
N LEU A 25 -9.83 -10.19 -7.32
CA LEU A 25 -10.72 -10.98 -8.20
C LEU A 25 -11.56 -10.11 -9.15
N LEU A 26 -11.65 -8.79 -8.90
CA LEU A 26 -12.34 -7.84 -9.77
C LEU A 26 -11.46 -7.36 -10.94
N SER A 27 -10.17 -7.69 -10.91
CA SER A 27 -9.18 -7.29 -11.91
C SER A 27 -8.73 -8.49 -12.73
N ASN A 28 -8.53 -8.31 -14.03
CA ASN A 28 -8.19 -9.40 -14.95
C ASN A 28 -6.68 -9.66 -15.01
N PHE A 29 -6.03 -9.90 -13.85
CA PHE A 29 -4.58 -10.08 -13.73
C PHE A 29 -4.02 -11.20 -14.60
N GLN A 30 -4.80 -12.26 -14.84
CA GLN A 30 -4.39 -13.38 -15.70
C GLN A 30 -4.03 -12.94 -17.13
N ASN A 31 -4.63 -11.85 -17.62
CA ASN A 31 -4.37 -11.35 -18.97
C ASN A 31 -3.15 -10.42 -19.00
N ALA A 32 -2.63 -10.03 -17.83
CA ALA A 32 -1.52 -9.10 -17.70
C ALA A 32 -0.20 -9.81 -17.32
N ILE A 33 -0.27 -11.04 -16.80
CA ILE A 33 0.89 -11.84 -16.41
C ILE A 33 1.10 -12.94 -17.45
N GLU A 34 2.30 -13.01 -18.03
CA GLU A 34 2.68 -14.12 -18.89
C GLU A 34 3.01 -15.35 -18.04
N LEU A 35 2.12 -16.34 -18.08
CA LEU A 35 2.31 -17.60 -17.36
C LEU A 35 2.85 -18.68 -18.31
N PRO A 36 3.78 -19.54 -17.84
CA PRO A 36 4.27 -20.68 -18.60
C PRO A 36 3.15 -21.58 -19.12
N LEU A 37 3.38 -22.21 -20.29
CA LEU A 37 2.42 -23.11 -20.91
C LEU A 37 2.08 -24.31 -20.04
N GLU A 38 2.98 -24.76 -19.16
CA GLU A 38 2.68 -25.84 -18.22
C GLU A 38 1.57 -25.45 -17.24
N ILE A 39 1.50 -24.17 -16.84
CA ILE A 39 0.49 -23.69 -15.88
C ILE A 39 -0.84 -23.45 -16.58
N THR A 40 -0.81 -22.81 -17.74
CA THR A 40 -2.04 -22.44 -18.48
C THR A 40 -2.75 -23.63 -19.12
N SER A 41 -2.03 -24.74 -19.37
CA SER A 41 -2.63 -26.00 -19.83
C SER A 41 -3.19 -26.86 -18.69
N GLN A 42 -2.69 -26.71 -17.47
CA GLN A 42 -3.10 -27.52 -16.32
C GLN A 42 -4.23 -26.90 -15.49
N TYR A 43 -4.32 -25.57 -15.44
CA TYR A 43 -5.25 -24.85 -14.57
C TYR A 43 -6.20 -23.96 -15.36
N SER A 44 -7.46 -23.90 -14.94
CA SER A 44 -8.42 -22.95 -15.50
C SER A 44 -8.09 -21.52 -15.08
N SER A 45 -8.51 -20.54 -15.88
CA SER A 45 -8.47 -19.11 -15.56
C SER A 45 -8.95 -18.78 -14.15
N THR A 46 -10.05 -19.40 -13.71
CA THR A 46 -10.60 -19.21 -12.37
C THR A 46 -9.70 -19.78 -11.28
N GLN A 47 -9.08 -20.94 -11.51
CA GLN A 47 -8.12 -21.52 -10.56
C GLN A 47 -6.89 -20.60 -10.42
N ILE A 48 -6.37 -20.09 -11.54
CA ILE A 48 -5.26 -19.13 -11.54
C ILE A 48 -5.62 -17.86 -10.76
N GLN A 49 -6.81 -17.30 -10.94
CA GLN A 49 -7.28 -16.14 -10.18
C GLN A 49 -7.31 -16.39 -8.67
N PHE A 50 -7.76 -17.58 -8.22
CA PHE A 50 -7.72 -17.93 -6.81
C PHE A 50 -6.29 -18.12 -6.27
N LEU A 51 -5.38 -18.67 -7.08
CA LEU A 51 -3.97 -18.86 -6.69
C LEU A 51 -3.26 -17.51 -6.44
N ILE A 52 -3.59 -16.46 -7.19
CA ILE A 52 -3.04 -15.11 -6.99
C ILE A 52 -3.32 -14.57 -5.58
N LEU A 53 -4.39 -15.03 -4.91
CA LEU A 53 -4.76 -14.57 -3.56
C LEU A 53 -3.87 -15.14 -2.45
N ILE A 54 -3.15 -16.24 -2.70
CA ILE A 54 -2.42 -16.98 -1.66
C ILE A 54 -1.32 -16.10 -1.05
N ASN A 55 -0.44 -15.54 -1.87
CA ASN A 55 0.67 -14.69 -1.41
C ASN A 55 0.19 -13.47 -0.61
N PRO A 56 -0.74 -12.63 -1.11
CA PRO A 56 -1.22 -11.48 -0.35
C PRO A 56 -2.01 -11.88 0.91
N LEU A 57 -2.69 -13.04 0.93
CA LEU A 57 -3.34 -13.53 2.15
C LEU A 57 -2.34 -13.93 3.24
N ILE A 58 -1.23 -14.57 2.86
CA ILE A 58 -0.13 -14.90 3.77
C ILE A 58 0.52 -13.61 4.29
N LEU A 59 0.86 -12.68 3.40
CA LEU A 59 1.44 -11.39 3.76
C LEU A 59 0.51 -10.59 4.68
N LEU A 60 -0.80 -10.59 4.42
CA LEU A 60 -1.79 -9.95 5.28
C LEU A 60 -1.77 -10.58 6.67
N SER A 61 -1.84 -11.91 6.74
CA SER A 61 -1.88 -12.64 8.02
C SER A 61 -0.62 -12.35 8.86
N ILE A 62 0.56 -12.37 8.24
CA ILE A 62 1.83 -12.04 8.90
C ILE A 62 1.85 -10.57 9.32
N SER A 63 1.47 -9.64 8.44
CA SER A 63 1.49 -8.21 8.72
C SER A 63 0.56 -7.84 9.86
N VAL A 64 -0.64 -8.43 9.90
CA VAL A 64 -1.60 -8.22 10.98
C VAL A 64 -1.09 -8.78 12.30
N LEU A 65 -0.51 -9.98 12.28
CA LEU A 65 0.08 -10.59 13.48
C LEU A 65 1.24 -9.75 14.03
N VAL A 66 2.21 -9.44 13.19
CA VAL A 66 3.41 -8.66 13.56
C VAL A 66 3.04 -7.25 13.99
N GLY A 67 2.16 -6.59 13.22
CA GLY A 67 1.64 -5.26 13.55
C GLY A 67 0.98 -5.26 14.92
N ASN A 68 0.06 -6.20 15.19
CA ASN A 68 -0.61 -6.31 16.49
C ASN A 68 0.38 -6.51 17.66
N LEU A 69 1.43 -7.33 17.47
CA LEU A 69 2.44 -7.57 18.52
C LEU A 69 3.29 -6.34 18.84
N CYS A 70 3.45 -5.41 17.90
CA CYS A 70 4.34 -4.25 18.01
C CYS A 70 3.60 -2.94 18.27
N PHE A 71 2.38 -2.79 17.75
CA PHE A 71 1.65 -1.53 17.65
C PHE A 71 1.45 -0.83 19.00
N GLY A 72 0.99 -1.56 20.02
CA GLY A 72 0.79 -1.00 21.36
C GLY A 72 2.07 -0.60 22.12
N LYS A 73 3.25 -0.80 21.52
CA LYS A 73 4.56 -0.55 22.15
C LYS A 73 5.29 0.66 21.59
N VAL A 74 4.80 1.28 20.51
CA VAL A 74 5.57 2.27 19.72
C VAL A 74 4.86 3.60 19.50
N GLY A 75 3.70 3.82 20.15
CA GLY A 75 2.97 5.09 20.08
C GLY A 75 2.38 5.44 18.71
N LEU A 76 2.32 4.48 17.78
CA LEU A 76 1.59 4.62 16.51
C LEU A 76 0.09 4.44 16.75
N GLU A 77 -0.72 5.09 15.91
CA GLU A 77 -2.18 5.17 16.13
C GLU A 77 -2.98 4.73 14.90
N ALA A 78 -4.20 4.26 15.17
CA ALA A 78 -5.21 3.94 14.17
C ALA A 78 -6.57 4.43 14.71
N PRO A 79 -6.81 5.76 14.73
CA PRO A 79 -7.84 6.37 15.58
C PRO A 79 -9.27 5.87 15.33
N ILE A 80 -9.61 5.48 14.11
CA ILE A 80 -10.96 5.05 13.75
C ILE A 80 -11.10 3.55 14.02
N LEU A 81 -10.15 2.75 13.53
CA LEU A 81 -10.17 1.30 13.60
C LEU A 81 -10.02 0.81 15.04
N SER A 82 -9.23 1.51 15.86
CA SER A 82 -9.11 1.24 17.31
C SER A 82 -10.30 1.73 18.14
N SER A 83 -11.17 2.58 17.58
CA SER A 83 -12.34 3.09 18.31
C SER A 83 -13.46 2.05 18.44
N LYS A 84 -14.33 2.23 19.45
CA LYS A 84 -15.57 1.44 19.62
C LYS A 84 -16.74 1.92 18.77
N PHE A 85 -16.48 2.68 17.68
CA PHE A 85 -17.51 3.31 16.85
C PHE A 85 -18.42 4.30 17.63
N ASP A 86 -17.81 5.15 18.44
CA ASP A 86 -18.49 6.30 19.07
C ASP A 86 -18.48 7.51 18.10
N LEU A 87 -19.53 7.62 17.29
CA LEU A 87 -19.67 8.63 16.23
C LEU A 87 -19.39 10.07 16.68
N GLN A 88 -19.78 10.44 17.91
CA GLN A 88 -19.58 11.81 18.42
C GLN A 88 -18.10 12.13 18.66
N LYS A 89 -17.31 11.14 19.08
CA LYS A 89 -15.84 11.29 19.24
C LYS A 89 -15.09 11.16 17.92
N ILE A 90 -15.62 10.38 16.99
CA ILE A 90 -14.94 10.07 15.73
C ILE A 90 -15.17 11.18 14.69
N GLN A 91 -16.30 11.89 14.70
CA GLN A 91 -16.64 12.89 13.68
C GLN A 91 -15.61 14.04 13.52
N PRO A 92 -15.06 14.66 14.59
CA PRO A 92 -14.04 15.70 14.45
C PRO A 92 -12.72 15.15 13.89
N LEU A 93 -12.31 13.97 14.38
CA LEU A 93 -11.12 13.24 13.93
C LEU A 93 -11.22 12.89 12.43
N ILE A 94 -12.37 12.37 11.99
CA ILE A 94 -12.65 12.08 10.58
C ILE A 94 -12.45 13.32 9.72
N ARG A 95 -12.96 14.48 10.12
CA ARG A 95 -12.89 15.68 9.29
C ARG A 95 -11.45 16.14 9.04
N ASP A 96 -10.61 16.10 10.07
CA ASP A 96 -9.23 16.56 9.97
C ASP A 96 -8.34 15.52 9.26
N PHE A 97 -8.54 14.22 9.53
CA PHE A 97 -7.84 13.14 8.82
C PHE A 97 -8.24 13.05 7.36
N LEU A 98 -9.53 13.22 7.03
CA LEU A 98 -10.00 13.26 5.65
C LEU A 98 -9.39 14.44 4.90
N LYS A 99 -9.36 15.64 5.50
CA LYS A 99 -8.75 16.80 4.85
C LYS A 99 -7.28 16.58 4.56
N VAL A 100 -6.51 16.18 5.58
CA VAL A 100 -5.06 15.98 5.41
C VAL A 100 -4.79 14.87 4.41
N GLY A 101 -5.44 13.71 4.55
CA GLY A 101 -5.25 12.57 3.65
C GLY A 101 -5.66 12.90 2.21
N VAL A 102 -6.80 13.55 1.99
CA VAL A 102 -7.24 13.92 0.63
C VAL A 102 -6.27 14.92 0.00
N ILE A 103 -5.89 15.99 0.71
CA ILE A 103 -4.96 17.00 0.18
C ILE A 103 -3.61 16.36 -0.12
N SER A 104 -3.06 15.55 0.78
CA SER A 104 -1.78 14.88 0.56
C SER A 104 -1.83 13.91 -0.61
N GLY A 105 -2.92 13.17 -0.78
CA GLY A 105 -3.10 12.25 -1.91
C GLY A 105 -3.24 12.97 -3.25
N ILE A 106 -3.93 14.10 -3.31
CA ILE A 106 -4.00 14.94 -4.52
C ILE A 106 -2.60 15.46 -4.88
N VAL A 107 -1.91 16.06 -3.91
CA VAL A 107 -0.57 16.63 -4.12
C VAL A 107 0.42 15.53 -4.54
N LEU A 108 0.41 14.38 -3.87
CA LEU A 108 1.26 13.25 -4.22
C LEU A 108 0.90 12.67 -5.59
N GLY A 109 -0.37 12.54 -5.91
CA GLY A 109 -0.83 12.11 -7.24
C GLY A 109 -0.30 13.00 -8.34
N ILE A 110 -0.39 14.33 -8.18
CA ILE A 110 0.19 15.30 -9.13
C ILE A 110 1.71 15.12 -9.24
N ILE A 111 2.43 14.98 -8.11
CA ILE A 111 3.88 14.76 -8.12
C ILE A 111 4.24 13.49 -8.90
N LEU A 112 3.51 12.38 -8.68
CA LEU A 112 3.77 11.11 -9.36
C LEU A 112 3.41 11.16 -10.85
N ILE A 113 2.36 11.89 -11.24
CA ILE A 113 2.05 12.16 -12.65
C ILE A 113 3.21 12.94 -13.30
N LEU A 114 3.72 13.98 -12.64
CA LEU A 114 4.85 14.75 -13.17
C LEU A 114 6.11 13.89 -13.32
N ILE A 115 6.37 13.01 -12.34
CA ILE A 115 7.46 12.02 -12.44
C ILE A 115 7.24 11.10 -13.65
N SER A 116 6.01 10.62 -13.88
CA SER A 116 5.67 9.80 -15.05
C SER A 116 5.96 10.54 -16.36
N VAL A 117 5.44 11.76 -16.52
CA VAL A 117 5.61 12.58 -17.74
C VAL A 117 7.09 12.88 -18.03
N VAL A 118 7.89 13.15 -16.99
CA VAL A 118 9.34 13.35 -17.16
C VAL A 118 10.03 12.05 -17.55
N SER A 119 9.62 10.93 -16.95
CA SER A 119 10.23 9.62 -17.18
C SER A 119 9.86 9.01 -18.53
N GLU A 120 8.69 9.32 -19.08
CA GLU A 120 8.26 8.89 -20.43
C GLU A 120 9.24 9.30 -21.52
N LYS A 121 9.92 10.45 -21.38
CA LYS A 121 10.96 10.89 -22.31
C LYS A 121 12.20 9.98 -22.33
N VAL A 122 12.35 9.16 -21.28
CA VAL A 122 13.48 8.24 -21.08
C VAL A 122 13.06 6.78 -21.30
N ILE A 123 11.79 6.44 -21.06
CA ILE A 123 11.25 5.06 -21.01
C ILE A 123 10.39 4.72 -22.25
N SER A 124 10.22 5.66 -23.19
CA SER A 124 9.25 5.83 -24.30
C SER A 124 8.53 4.64 -24.99
N SER A 125 8.84 3.38 -24.72
CA SER A 125 8.15 2.20 -25.29
C SER A 125 7.79 1.09 -24.29
N GLU A 126 8.23 1.14 -23.03
CA GLU A 126 8.10 -0.01 -22.10
C GLU A 126 6.81 0.01 -21.26
N LEU A 127 6.34 1.20 -20.85
CA LEU A 127 5.11 1.35 -20.05
C LEU A 127 3.84 1.46 -20.91
N VAL A 128 3.93 2.05 -22.10
CA VAL A 128 2.80 2.26 -23.03
C VAL A 128 2.21 0.94 -23.53
N ASN A 129 3.03 -0.11 -23.57
CA ASN A 129 2.61 -1.45 -23.99
C ASN A 129 2.31 -2.40 -22.82
N SER A 130 2.39 -1.94 -21.56
CA SER A 130 2.14 -2.82 -20.42
C SER A 130 0.63 -3.07 -20.24
N PRO A 131 0.16 -4.34 -20.34
CA PRO A 131 -1.24 -4.71 -20.16
C PRO A 131 -1.75 -4.50 -18.72
N LEU A 132 -0.87 -4.14 -17.78
CA LEU A 132 -1.23 -3.87 -16.38
C LEU A 132 -1.93 -2.51 -16.19
N SER A 133 -1.62 -1.52 -17.05
CA SER A 133 -2.17 -0.16 -16.92
C SER A 133 -3.69 -0.09 -17.16
N SER A 134 -4.22 -0.96 -18.02
CA SER A 134 -5.62 -1.01 -18.46
C SER A 134 -6.47 -2.08 -17.76
N SER A 135 -5.90 -2.93 -16.90
CA SER A 135 -6.56 -4.14 -16.37
C SER A 135 -6.98 -4.08 -14.89
N LEU A 136 -6.53 -3.06 -14.16
CA LEU A 136 -6.85 -2.88 -12.74
C LEU A 136 -8.17 -2.15 -12.53
N ASN A 137 -9.13 -2.83 -11.91
CA ASN A 137 -10.39 -2.24 -11.48
C ASN A 137 -10.15 -1.15 -10.43
N ILE A 138 -10.91 -0.05 -10.50
CA ILE A 138 -10.81 1.06 -9.54
C ILE A 138 -11.06 0.57 -8.10
N ILE A 139 -11.97 -0.38 -7.89
CA ILE A 139 -12.22 -0.96 -6.58
C ILE A 139 -10.96 -1.67 -6.07
N THR A 140 -10.24 -2.39 -6.93
CA THR A 140 -8.97 -3.03 -6.58
C THR A 140 -7.90 -1.99 -6.22
N ARG A 141 -7.77 -0.91 -7.00
CA ARG A 141 -6.84 0.19 -6.68
C ARG A 141 -7.11 0.78 -5.30
N LEU A 142 -8.38 1.02 -4.97
CA LEU A 142 -8.77 1.63 -3.71
C LEU A 142 -8.68 0.67 -2.52
N MET A 143 -9.10 -0.58 -2.68
CA MET A 143 -9.15 -1.55 -1.60
C MET A 143 -7.79 -2.25 -1.41
N TYR A 144 -7.22 -2.85 -2.45
CA TYR A 144 -5.91 -3.49 -2.34
C TYR A 144 -4.79 -2.44 -2.17
N GLY A 145 -4.67 -1.51 -3.13
CA GLY A 145 -3.63 -0.48 -3.08
C GLY A 145 -3.80 0.46 -1.89
N GLY A 146 -5.00 1.04 -1.74
CA GLY A 146 -5.25 2.03 -0.70
C GLY A 146 -5.35 1.49 0.75
N ILE A 147 -5.72 0.22 0.96
CA ILE A 147 -5.92 -0.34 2.32
C ILE A 147 -4.95 -1.48 2.59
N THR A 148 -4.94 -2.52 1.76
CA THR A 148 -4.15 -3.73 2.02
C THR A 148 -2.64 -3.45 2.01
N GLU A 149 -2.14 -2.66 1.06
CA GLU A 149 -0.72 -2.29 1.04
C GLU A 149 -0.32 -1.44 2.24
N GLU A 150 -1.21 -0.57 2.74
CA GLU A 150 -0.96 0.17 3.98
C GLU A 150 -0.93 -0.75 5.19
N ILE A 151 -1.72 -1.81 5.21
CA ILE A 151 -1.62 -2.84 6.27
C ILE A 151 -0.28 -3.56 6.18
N PHE A 152 0.21 -3.90 4.98
CA PHE A 152 1.50 -4.56 4.80
C PHE A 152 2.65 -3.66 5.26
N MET A 153 2.71 -2.46 4.68
CA MET A 153 3.87 -1.60 4.79
C MET A 153 3.87 -0.78 6.07
N ARG A 154 2.71 -0.27 6.49
CA ARG A 154 2.60 0.67 7.62
C ARG A 154 2.30 -0.13 8.88
N PHE A 155 1.13 -0.76 8.93
CA PHE A 155 0.73 -1.51 10.13
C PHE A 155 1.67 -2.68 10.45
N GLY A 156 2.07 -3.46 9.45
CA GLY A 156 2.99 -4.59 9.61
C GLY A 156 4.45 -4.15 9.71
N LEU A 157 5.06 -3.85 8.56
CA LEU A 157 6.51 -3.65 8.45
C LEU A 157 7.02 -2.41 9.20
N MET A 158 6.45 -1.23 8.96
CA MET A 158 6.93 0.00 9.58
C MET A 158 6.78 -0.05 11.11
N THR A 159 5.64 -0.51 11.62
CA THR A 159 5.44 -0.69 13.08
C THR A 159 6.49 -1.62 13.69
N PHE A 160 6.79 -2.74 13.02
CA PHE A 160 7.86 -3.65 13.43
C PHE A 160 9.22 -2.98 13.43
N LEU A 161 9.55 -2.22 12.38
CA LEU A 161 10.81 -1.49 12.27
C LEU A 161 10.95 -0.44 13.36
N VAL A 162 9.90 0.34 13.64
CA VAL A 162 9.91 1.28 14.77
C VAL A 162 10.17 0.53 16.08
N TRP A 163 9.49 -0.59 16.30
CA TRP A 163 9.64 -1.37 17.52
C TRP A 163 11.06 -1.91 17.70
N ILE A 164 11.63 -2.54 16.67
CA ILE A 164 12.96 -3.16 16.77
C ILE A 164 14.07 -2.12 16.84
N ILE A 165 13.97 -1.01 16.09
CA ILE A 165 14.94 0.09 16.15
C ILE A 165 14.88 0.76 17.51
N ALA A 166 13.69 1.06 18.04
CA ALA A 166 13.52 1.62 19.38
C ALA A 166 14.11 0.70 20.46
N LYS A 167 13.88 -0.61 20.33
CA LYS A 167 14.40 -1.62 21.28
C LYS A 167 15.93 -1.75 21.23
N ILE A 168 16.53 -1.74 20.05
CA ILE A 168 17.99 -1.86 19.88
C ILE A 168 18.70 -0.58 20.34
N SER A 169 18.15 0.58 19.98
CA SER A 169 18.77 1.87 20.28
C SER A 169 18.39 2.45 21.64
N ASN A 170 17.43 1.85 22.33
CA ASN A 170 16.83 2.35 23.57
C ASN A 170 16.38 3.82 23.44
N SER A 171 15.77 4.16 22.30
CA SER A 171 15.36 5.52 21.94
C SER A 171 13.96 5.52 21.35
N GLU A 172 13.17 6.53 21.70
CA GLU A 172 11.84 6.82 21.11
C GLU A 172 11.87 8.12 20.29
N SER A 173 13.06 8.60 19.96
CA SER A 173 13.27 9.87 19.25
C SER A 173 12.79 9.81 17.79
N ASN A 174 12.57 11.00 17.20
CA ASN A 174 12.12 11.16 15.81
C ASN A 174 12.95 10.36 14.78
N TRP A 175 14.26 10.20 14.97
CA TRP A 175 15.12 9.48 14.03
C TRP A 175 14.72 8.00 13.88
N VAL A 176 14.15 7.38 14.93
CA VAL A 176 13.68 5.98 14.91
C VAL A 176 12.55 5.82 13.90
N PHE A 177 11.56 6.71 13.99
CA PHE A 177 10.43 6.76 13.07
C PHE A 177 10.88 7.10 11.66
N LEU A 178 11.75 8.10 11.49
CA LEU A 178 12.28 8.47 10.18
C LEU A 178 13.05 7.33 9.51
N SER A 179 13.83 6.56 10.29
CA SER A 179 14.56 5.40 9.79
C SER A 179 13.60 4.28 9.38
N ALA A 180 12.58 3.99 10.19
CA ALA A 180 11.55 3.01 9.85
C ALA A 180 10.75 3.40 8.60
N ILE A 181 10.42 4.70 8.46
CA ILE A 181 9.75 5.25 7.27
C ILE A 181 10.65 5.05 6.04
N LEU A 182 11.93 5.41 6.13
CA LEU A 182 12.86 5.27 5.02
C LEU A 182 12.99 3.81 4.57
N ILE A 183 13.26 2.89 5.52
CA ILE A 183 13.44 1.47 5.23
C ILE A 183 12.15 0.86 4.66
N SER A 184 10.99 1.13 5.27
CA SER A 184 9.72 0.60 4.75
C SER A 184 9.35 1.18 3.39
N SER A 185 9.71 2.43 3.09
CA SER A 185 9.50 3.05 1.78
C SER A 185 10.34 2.40 0.68
N LEU A 186 11.60 2.08 0.97
CA LEU A 186 12.48 1.35 0.05
C LEU A 186 11.97 -0.08 -0.17
N MET A 187 11.53 -0.76 0.90
CA MET A 187 10.90 -2.09 0.79
C MET A 187 9.60 -2.05 -0.01
N PHE A 188 8.79 -1.00 0.13
CA PHE A 188 7.57 -0.80 -0.66
C PHE A 188 7.90 -0.69 -2.14
N ALA A 189 8.92 0.10 -2.47
CA ALA A 189 9.39 0.26 -3.84
C ALA A 189 9.93 -1.04 -4.44
N LEU A 190 10.73 -1.79 -3.68
CA LEU A 190 11.24 -3.10 -4.10
C LEU A 190 10.11 -4.12 -4.26
N GLY A 191 9.08 -4.07 -3.41
CA GLY A 191 7.91 -4.94 -3.48
C GLY A 191 7.10 -4.81 -4.77
N HIS A 192 7.29 -3.73 -5.53
CA HIS A 192 6.67 -3.53 -6.84
C HIS A 192 7.47 -4.14 -8.00
N LEU A 193 8.75 -4.47 -7.83
CA LEU A 193 9.56 -5.02 -8.92
C LEU A 193 9.08 -6.41 -9.39
N PRO A 194 8.65 -7.36 -8.53
CA PRO A 194 8.20 -8.68 -8.98
C PRO A 194 7.08 -8.61 -10.03
N ILE A 195 6.09 -7.74 -9.85
CA ILE A 195 5.00 -7.61 -10.83
C ILE A 195 5.48 -6.94 -12.12
N VAL A 196 6.45 -6.01 -12.05
CA VAL A 196 7.06 -5.41 -13.24
C VAL A 196 7.77 -6.48 -14.06
N TYR A 197 8.61 -7.31 -13.45
CA TYR A 197 9.29 -8.42 -14.13
C TYR A 197 8.34 -9.51 -14.64
N ALA A 198 7.14 -9.62 -14.06
CA ALA A 198 6.13 -10.58 -14.50
C ALA A 198 5.25 -10.08 -15.66
N THR A 199 5.29 -8.77 -15.97
CA THR A 199 4.36 -8.14 -16.92
C THR A 199 5.03 -7.31 -18.02
N VAL A 200 6.35 -7.10 -17.92
CA VAL A 200 7.15 -6.37 -18.90
C VAL A 200 8.25 -7.30 -19.40
N GLU A 201 8.25 -7.56 -20.70
CA GLU A 201 9.19 -8.49 -21.36
C GLU A 201 10.65 -8.06 -21.20
N VAL A 202 10.93 -6.76 -21.37
CA VAL A 202 12.27 -6.18 -21.23
C VAL A 202 12.25 -5.06 -20.18
N VAL A 203 12.86 -5.33 -19.03
CA VAL A 203 12.94 -4.37 -17.93
C VAL A 203 14.24 -3.56 -18.01
N SER A 204 14.15 -2.29 -18.40
CA SER A 204 15.31 -1.40 -18.45
C SER A 204 15.70 -0.84 -17.08
N PHE A 205 16.94 -0.37 -16.99
CA PHE A 205 17.40 0.40 -15.83
C PHE A 205 16.56 1.67 -15.59
N GLY A 206 16.09 2.32 -16.67
CA GLY A 206 15.22 3.49 -16.60
C GLY A 206 13.88 3.16 -15.93
N LEU A 207 13.24 2.06 -16.34
CA LEU A 207 11.99 1.59 -15.74
C LEU A 207 12.16 1.22 -14.27
N VAL A 208 13.21 0.48 -13.92
CA VAL A 208 13.51 0.15 -12.51
C VAL A 208 13.68 1.42 -11.68
N THR A 209 14.45 2.39 -12.19
CA THR A 209 14.68 3.66 -11.51
C THR A 209 13.38 4.43 -11.29
N TYR A 210 12.52 4.51 -12.31
CA TYR A 210 11.21 5.15 -12.22
C TYR A 210 10.31 4.50 -11.15
N ILE A 211 10.19 3.16 -11.18
CA ILE A 211 9.39 2.41 -10.21
C ILE A 211 9.93 2.62 -8.79
N LEU A 212 11.26 2.58 -8.62
CA LEU A 212 11.87 2.78 -7.32
C LEU A 212 11.66 4.19 -6.77
N ILE A 213 11.82 5.22 -7.60
CA ILE A 213 11.63 6.62 -7.19
C ILE A 213 10.17 6.88 -6.84
N GLY A 214 9.23 6.56 -7.73
CA GLY A 214 7.81 6.84 -7.52
C GLY A 214 7.27 6.17 -6.26
N ASN A 215 7.56 4.89 -6.08
CA ASN A 215 7.11 4.16 -4.90
C ASN A 215 7.86 4.55 -3.63
N SER A 216 9.13 4.96 -3.69
CA SER A 216 9.83 5.49 -2.50
C SER A 216 9.24 6.83 -2.07
N VAL A 217 8.94 7.74 -3.01
CA VAL A 217 8.31 9.03 -2.71
C VAL A 217 6.94 8.83 -2.07
N ALA A 218 6.10 7.97 -2.66
CA ALA A 218 4.81 7.61 -2.07
C ALA A 218 4.98 6.95 -0.69
N GLY A 219 5.94 6.02 -0.61
CA GLY A 219 6.50 5.41 0.58
C GLY A 219 6.62 6.37 1.76
N LEU A 220 7.44 7.40 1.54
CA LEU A 220 7.83 8.39 2.54
C LEU A 220 6.64 9.22 3.01
N VAL A 221 5.78 9.65 2.09
CA VAL A 221 4.59 10.46 2.41
C VAL A 221 3.62 9.66 3.27
N TYR A 222 3.25 8.46 2.84
CA TYR A 222 2.34 7.58 3.57
C TYR A 222 2.92 7.18 4.94
N GLY A 223 4.21 6.84 5.01
CA GLY A 223 4.88 6.54 6.28
C GLY A 223 4.87 7.73 7.25
N TYR A 224 5.12 8.94 6.75
CA TYR A 224 5.04 10.15 7.57
C TYR A 224 3.61 10.43 8.06
N LEU A 225 2.61 10.26 7.20
CA LEU A 225 1.19 10.38 7.58
C LEU A 225 0.80 9.35 8.63
N TYR A 226 1.24 8.10 8.49
CA TYR A 226 1.00 7.08 9.50
C TYR A 226 1.59 7.50 10.85
N TRP A 227 2.84 7.99 10.85
CA TRP A 227 3.49 8.44 12.08
C TRP A 227 2.79 9.64 12.72
N LYS A 228 2.36 10.64 11.95
CA LYS A 228 1.85 11.92 12.49
C LYS A 228 0.33 12.00 12.62
N LYS A 229 -0.40 11.17 11.87
CA LYS A 229 -1.86 11.26 11.70
C LYS A 229 -2.58 9.92 11.78
N GLY A 230 -1.85 8.81 11.89
CA GLY A 230 -2.42 7.48 12.04
C GLY A 230 -2.69 6.75 10.72
N LEU A 231 -2.98 5.44 10.84
CA LEU A 231 -3.02 4.50 9.72
C LEU A 231 -4.05 4.88 8.66
N GLU A 232 -5.24 5.29 9.11
CA GLU A 232 -6.36 5.63 8.24
C GLU A 232 -6.08 6.87 7.40
N CYS A 233 -5.32 7.84 7.93
CA CYS A 233 -4.90 9.01 7.15
C CYS A 233 -3.97 8.59 6.00
N SER A 234 -3.09 7.60 6.23
CA SER A 234 -2.25 7.01 5.20
C SER A 234 -3.09 6.32 4.12
N MET A 235 -4.08 5.51 4.53
CA MET A 235 -5.01 4.83 3.63
C MET A 235 -5.79 5.80 2.76
N ILE A 236 -6.37 6.85 3.36
CA ILE A 236 -7.12 7.88 2.63
C ILE A 236 -6.20 8.60 1.63
N SER A 237 -4.97 8.92 2.03
CA SER A 237 -4.01 9.55 1.12
C SER A 237 -3.69 8.65 -0.06
N HIS A 238 -3.45 7.37 0.18
CA HIS A 238 -3.11 6.42 -0.88
C HIS A 238 -4.29 6.17 -1.83
N MET A 239 -5.48 5.96 -1.30
CA MET A 239 -6.73 5.90 -2.09
C MET A 239 -6.89 7.16 -2.95
N THR A 240 -6.63 8.34 -2.39
CA THR A 240 -6.78 9.61 -3.11
C THR A 240 -5.72 9.79 -4.20
N THR A 241 -4.50 9.28 -4.00
CA THR A 241 -3.48 9.21 -5.06
C THR A 241 -4.02 8.44 -6.28
N HIS A 242 -4.64 7.27 -6.07
CA HIS A 242 -5.27 6.51 -7.16
C HIS A 242 -6.44 7.25 -7.82
N ILE A 243 -7.29 7.92 -7.03
CA ILE A 243 -8.38 8.74 -7.57
C ILE A 243 -7.81 9.85 -8.46
N THR A 244 -6.71 10.47 -8.04
CA THR A 244 -6.03 11.53 -8.81
C THR A 244 -5.55 11.01 -10.16
N PHE A 245 -4.96 9.81 -10.21
CA PHE A 245 -4.59 9.18 -11.48
C PHE A 245 -5.80 8.89 -12.37
N VAL A 246 -6.89 8.38 -11.81
CA VAL A 246 -8.11 8.12 -12.58
C VAL A 246 -8.68 9.41 -13.15
N VAL A 247 -8.80 10.46 -12.35
CA VAL A 247 -9.29 11.76 -12.79
C VAL A 247 -8.40 12.35 -13.87
N ALA A 248 -7.06 12.28 -13.71
CA ALA A 248 -6.13 12.76 -14.73
C ALA A 248 -6.31 12.03 -16.06
N ASN A 249 -6.43 10.69 -16.05
CA ASN A 249 -6.67 9.88 -17.25
C ASN A 249 -8.04 10.12 -17.91
N PHE A 250 -9.01 10.68 -17.19
CA PHE A 250 -10.31 11.07 -17.77
C PHE A 250 -10.28 12.48 -18.39
N LEU A 251 -9.38 13.35 -17.93
CA LEU A 251 -9.33 14.75 -18.35
C LEU A 251 -8.35 15.00 -19.50
N PHE A 252 -7.34 14.15 -19.65
CA PHE A 252 -6.26 14.25 -20.64
C PHE A 252 -6.09 12.91 -21.35
#